data_AF-A0A2T4NCE9-F1
#
_entry.id   AF-A0A2T4NCE9-F1
#
_cell.length_a   1.000
_cell.length_b   1.000
_cell.length_c   1.000
_cell.angle_alpha   90.00
_cell.angle_beta   90.00
_cell.angle_gamma   90.00
#
_symmetry.space_group_name_H-M   'P 1'
#
loop_
_entity.id
_entity.type
_entity.pdbx_description
1 polymer ?
#
loop_
_entity_poly.entity_id
_entity_poly.type
_entity_poly.pdbx_seq_one_letter_code
_entity_poly.pdbx_strand_id
1 'polypeptide(L)'
;MPVSPDTRDLCRSVFAPDVVELAVMALGTYTGPDETWVHQAATRLSEGELHRLAHWLDEAERNPDTFRWYAGEPTDVSPETHRFAVEFTNALMDKDVPKPPGPR
;
A
#
# COMPACT_ATOMS: atom_id res chain seq x y z
N MET A 1 0.33 -14.64 9.53
CA MET A 1 1.09 -14.77 10.81
C MET A 1 0.96 -13.45 11.58
N PRO A 2 1.49 -13.23 12.80
CA PRO A 2 1.57 -11.87 13.32
C PRO A 2 2.46 -11.01 12.40
N VAL A 3 2.02 -9.79 12.09
CA VAL A 3 2.82 -8.81 11.33
C VAL A 3 4.19 -8.62 11.99
N SER A 4 5.25 -8.68 11.18
CA SER A 4 6.63 -8.67 11.68
C SER A 4 6.98 -7.35 12.38
N PRO A 5 7.97 -7.35 13.31
CA PRO A 5 8.44 -6.13 13.97
C PRO A 5 8.90 -5.07 12.97
N ASP A 6 9.67 -5.45 11.95
CA ASP A 6 10.17 -4.53 10.93
C ASP A 6 9.03 -3.87 10.14
N THR A 7 7.97 -4.62 9.82
CA THR A 7 6.80 -4.07 9.16
C THR A 7 6.04 -3.12 10.09
N ARG A 8 5.95 -3.41 11.40
CA ARG A 8 5.34 -2.49 12.36
C ARG A 8 6.14 -1.19 12.49
N ASP A 9 7.46 -1.26 12.48
CA ASP A 9 8.33 -0.09 12.49
C ASP A 9 8.16 0.74 11.22
N LEU A 10 8.06 0.08 10.05
CA LEU A 10 7.74 0.75 8.80
C LEU A 10 6.36 1.41 8.84
N CYS A 11 5.35 0.77 9.43
CA CYS A 11 4.03 1.41 9.58
C CYS A 11 4.13 2.69 10.42
N ARG A 12 4.94 2.70 11.48
CA ARG A 12 5.15 3.90 12.31
C ARG A 12 5.88 5.03 11.58
N SER A 13 6.67 4.72 10.55
CA SER A 13 7.35 5.74 9.75
C SER A 13 6.54 6.26 8.57
N VAL A 14 5.53 5.52 8.13
CA VAL A 14 4.72 5.86 6.94
C VAL A 14 3.34 6.42 7.32
N PHE A 15 2.68 5.85 8.32
CA PHE A 15 1.32 6.22 8.71
C PHE A 15 1.31 7.24 9.87
N ALA A 16 0.23 8.03 9.94
CA ALA A 16 -0.04 8.87 11.09
C ALA A 16 -0.24 8.02 12.38
N PRO A 17 0.19 8.50 13.57
CA PRO A 17 0.18 7.69 14.79
C PRO A 17 -1.18 7.09 15.17
N ASP A 18 -2.26 7.80 14.86
CA ASP A 18 -3.65 7.41 15.16
C ASP A 18 -4.17 6.30 14.25
N VAL A 19 -3.51 6.03 13.12
CA VAL A 19 -3.93 4.99 12.16
C VAL A 19 -2.97 3.80 12.08
N VAL A 20 -1.83 3.81 12.77
CA VAL A 20 -0.83 2.71 12.75
C VAL A 20 -1.45 1.36 13.11
N GLU A 21 -2.24 1.28 14.18
CA GLU A 21 -2.85 0.00 14.60
C GLU A 21 -3.88 -0.50 13.57
N LEU A 22 -4.61 0.41 12.92
CA LEU A 22 -5.52 0.05 11.83
C LEU A 22 -4.74 -0.49 10.63
N ALA A 23 -3.61 0.13 10.27
CA ALA A 23 -2.73 -0.37 9.21
C ALA A 23 -2.19 -1.76 9.52
N VAL A 24 -1.72 -2.00 10.75
CA VAL A 24 -1.23 -3.32 11.20
C VAL A 24 -2.34 -4.38 11.16
N MET A 25 -3.56 -4.02 11.56
CA MET A 25 -4.71 -4.93 11.44
C MET A 25 -5.06 -5.24 9.99
N ALA A 26 -5.04 -4.25 9.10
CA ALA A 26 -5.29 -4.44 7.67
C ALA A 26 -4.23 -5.35 7.04
N LEU A 27 -2.94 -5.13 7.34
CA LEU A 27 -1.88 -6.04 6.89
C LEU A 27 -2.15 -7.50 7.33
N GLY A 28 -2.62 -7.70 8.57
CA GLY A 28 -2.96 -9.02 9.08
C GLY A 28 -4.08 -9.77 8.34
N THR A 29 -4.81 -9.13 7.42
CA THR A 29 -5.81 -9.81 6.59
C THR A 29 -5.17 -10.54 5.41
N TYR A 30 -3.97 -10.14 4.99
CA TYR A 30 -3.24 -10.84 3.94
C TYR A 30 -2.57 -12.09 4.51
N THR A 31 -2.84 -13.25 3.91
CA THR A 31 -2.29 -14.56 4.32
C THR A 31 -1.65 -15.33 3.16
N GLY A 32 -1.24 -14.60 2.11
CA GLY A 32 -0.67 -15.15 0.90
C GLY A 32 0.85 -15.41 0.97
N PRO A 33 1.45 -15.84 -0.15
CA PRO A 33 2.89 -16.01 -0.29
C PRO A 33 3.66 -14.72 0.00
N ASP A 34 4.91 -14.85 0.45
CA ASP A 34 5.80 -13.71 0.71
C ASP A 34 5.18 -12.64 1.63
N GLU A 35 4.35 -13.05 2.60
CA GLU A 35 3.55 -12.19 3.51
C GLU A 35 4.33 -10.97 4.01
N THR A 36 5.54 -11.16 4.55
CA THR A 36 6.38 -10.06 5.05
C THR A 36 6.75 -9.06 3.95
N TRP A 37 7.14 -9.54 2.77
CA TRP A 37 7.50 -8.67 1.65
C TRP A 37 6.29 -7.90 1.13
N VAL A 38 5.13 -8.58 0.97
CA VAL A 38 3.87 -7.94 0.56
C VAL A 38 3.47 -6.86 1.55
N HIS A 39 3.56 -7.13 2.85
CA HIS A 39 3.21 -6.12 3.86
C HIS A 39 4.09 -4.87 3.75
N GLN A 40 5.40 -5.05 3.58
CA GLN A 40 6.32 -3.92 3.45
C GLN A 40 6.12 -3.16 2.14
N ALA A 41 5.88 -3.86 1.04
CA ALA A 41 5.60 -3.28 -0.27
C ALA A 41 4.29 -2.47 -0.26
N ALA A 42 3.19 -3.07 0.19
CA ALA A 42 1.89 -2.42 0.27
C ALA A 42 1.92 -1.20 1.21
N THR A 43 2.67 -1.29 2.32
CA THR A 43 2.90 -0.15 3.22
C THR A 43 3.56 1.02 2.47
N ARG A 44 4.63 0.77 1.71
CA ARG A 44 5.32 1.83 0.94
C ARG A 44 4.42 2.41 -0.15
N LEU A 45 3.76 1.55 -0.93
CA LEU A 45 2.84 1.96 -2.00
C LEU A 45 1.65 2.77 -1.50
N SER A 46 1.20 2.53 -0.26
CA SER A 46 0.09 3.26 0.34
C SER A 46 0.40 4.72 0.67
N GLU A 47 1.68 5.09 0.80
CA GLU A 47 2.12 6.44 1.20
C GLU A 47 1.44 6.98 2.47
N GLY A 48 1.04 6.11 3.39
CA GLY A 48 0.41 6.50 4.66
C GLY A 48 -1.12 6.56 4.61
N GLU A 49 -1.73 6.21 3.48
CA GLU A 49 -3.18 6.25 3.31
C GLU A 49 -3.80 4.85 3.46
N LEU A 50 -4.70 4.68 4.45
CA LEU A 50 -5.30 3.38 4.76
C LEU A 50 -6.14 2.80 3.61
N HIS A 51 -6.85 3.64 2.85
CA HIS A 51 -7.66 3.17 1.72
C HIS A 51 -6.77 2.63 0.60
N ARG A 52 -5.60 3.24 0.37
CA ARG A 52 -4.62 2.74 -0.61
C ARG A 52 -4.00 1.43 -0.12
N LEU A 53 -3.69 1.33 1.18
CA LEU A 53 -3.19 0.09 1.77
C LEU A 53 -4.14 -1.08 1.51
N ALA A 54 -5.44 -0.90 1.79
CA ALA A 54 -6.44 -1.93 1.55
C ALA A 54 -6.48 -2.35 0.07
N HIS A 55 -6.48 -1.38 -0.85
CA HIS A 55 -6.47 -1.67 -2.28
C HIS A 55 -5.22 -2.45 -2.72
N TRP A 56 -4.05 -2.06 -2.25
CA TRP A 56 -2.79 -2.74 -2.59
C TRP A 56 -2.73 -4.16 -2.03
N LEU A 57 -3.32 -4.43 -0.87
CA LEU A 57 -3.44 -5.78 -0.33
C LEU A 57 -4.41 -6.64 -1.16
N ASP A 58 -5.56 -6.07 -1.57
CA ASP A 58 -6.49 -6.74 -2.47
C ASP A 58 -5.82 -7.07 -3.83
N GLU A 59 -5.02 -6.14 -4.36
CA GLU A 59 -4.29 -6.37 -5.61
C GLU A 59 -3.20 -7.44 -5.45
N ALA A 60 -2.50 -7.48 -4.30
CA ALA A 60 -1.54 -8.53 -3.98
C ALA A 60 -2.18 -9.94 -3.91
N GLU A 61 -3.44 -10.02 -3.50
CA GLU A 61 -4.20 -11.27 -3.46
C GLU A 61 -4.75 -11.66 -4.84
N ARG A 62 -5.35 -10.71 -5.56
CA ARG A 62 -6.09 -10.97 -6.80
C ARG A 62 -5.21 -11.02 -8.04
N ASN A 63 -4.19 -10.17 -8.09
CA ASN A 63 -3.32 -9.96 -9.25
C ASN A 63 -1.84 -9.81 -8.78
N PRO A 64 -1.23 -10.87 -8.22
CA PRO A 64 0.08 -10.78 -7.58
C PRO A 64 1.19 -10.30 -8.50
N ASP A 65 1.14 -10.62 -9.80
CA ASP A 65 2.13 -10.15 -10.78
C ASP A 65 2.01 -8.64 -11.03
N THR A 66 0.78 -8.11 -11.11
CA THR A 66 0.54 -6.66 -11.22
C THR A 66 1.03 -5.95 -9.97
N PHE A 67 0.69 -6.46 -8.78
CA PHE A 67 1.18 -5.92 -7.51
C PHE A 67 2.71 -5.89 -7.48
N ARG A 68 3.38 -6.98 -7.88
CA ARG A 68 4.83 -7.07 -7.94
C ARG A 68 5.46 -6.07 -8.90
N TRP A 69 4.81 -5.80 -10.04
CA TRP A 69 5.28 -4.78 -10.98
C TRP A 69 5.26 -3.38 -10.34
N TYR A 70 4.20 -3.02 -9.61
CA TYR A 70 4.13 -1.73 -8.91
C TYR A 70 5.07 -1.65 -7.71
N ALA A 71 5.17 -2.72 -6.92
CA ALA A 71 5.97 -2.78 -5.70
C ALA A 71 7.48 -2.91 -5.92
N GLY A 72 7.89 -3.39 -7.09
CA GLY A 72 9.29 -3.67 -7.45
C GLY A 72 9.93 -2.58 -8.31
N GLU A 73 11.08 -2.93 -8.89
CA GLU A 73 11.76 -2.12 -9.92
C GLU A 73 11.63 -2.85 -11.26
N PRO A 74 10.64 -2.51 -12.10
CA PRO A 74 10.44 -3.18 -13.37
C PRO A 74 11.59 -2.92 -14.35
N THR A 75 11.91 -3.91 -15.18
CA THR A 75 13.01 -3.83 -16.16
C THR A 75 12.54 -3.43 -17.55
N ASP A 76 11.24 -3.40 -17.78
CA ASP A 76 10.59 -3.14 -19.07
C ASP A 76 10.25 -1.66 -19.30
N VAL A 77 10.37 -0.81 -18.28
CA VAL A 77 10.13 0.64 -18.36
C VAL A 77 11.23 1.44 -17.64
N SER A 78 11.30 2.74 -17.93
CA SER A 78 12.19 3.63 -17.18
C SER A 78 11.72 3.83 -15.73
N PRO A 79 12.61 4.13 -14.77
CA PRO A 79 12.23 4.42 -13.39
C PRO A 79 11.22 5.58 -13.26
N GLU A 80 11.33 6.58 -14.15
CA GLU A 80 10.42 7.73 -14.18
C GLU A 80 9.02 7.34 -14.63
N THR A 81 8.93 6.46 -15.64
CA THR A 81 7.66 5.90 -16.12
C THR A 81 7.01 5.03 -15.05
N HIS A 82 7.80 4.21 -14.35
CA HIS A 82 7.30 3.38 -13.26
C HIS A 82 6.76 4.22 -12.10
N ARG A 83 7.53 5.22 -11.66
CA ARG A 83 7.07 6.18 -10.63
C ARG A 83 5.77 6.86 -11.04
N PHE A 84 5.68 7.34 -12.28
CA PHE A 84 4.44 7.95 -12.79
C PHE A 84 3.26 6.98 -12.72
N ALA A 85 3.46 5.70 -13.07
CA ALA A 85 2.40 4.69 -12.99
C ALA A 85 1.93 4.46 -11.54
N VAL A 86 2.85 4.42 -10.57
CA VAL A 86 2.51 4.31 -9.14
C VAL A 86 1.70 5.54 -8.69
N GLU A 87 2.19 6.74 -8.97
CA GLU A 87 1.52 8.00 -8.61
C GLU A 87 0.12 8.11 -9.25
N PHE A 88 0.00 7.75 -10.52
CA PHE A 88 -1.27 7.77 -11.25
C PHE A 88 -2.28 6.79 -10.66
N THR A 89 -1.85 5.56 -10.37
CA THR A 89 -2.73 4.54 -9.78
C THR A 89 -3.16 4.94 -8.37
N ASN A 90 -2.26 5.46 -7.53
CA ASN A 90 -2.63 6.00 -6.22
C ASN A 90 -3.65 7.15 -6.34
N ALA A 91 -3.45 8.08 -7.28
CA ALA A 91 -4.39 9.18 -7.51
C ALA A 91 -5.77 8.71 -7.98
N LEU A 92 -5.84 7.59 -8.73
CA LEU A 92 -7.11 6.98 -9.10
C LEU A 92 -7.85 6.43 -7.87
N MET A 93 -7.15 5.77 -6.94
CA MET A 93 -7.73 5.26 -5.69
C MET A 93 -8.31 6.38 -4.82
N ASP A 94 -7.66 7.55 -4.81
CA ASP A 94 -8.11 8.69 -4.02
C ASP A 94 -9.41 9.32 -4.54
N LYS A 95 -9.74 9.11 -5.82
CA LYS A 95 -10.93 9.72 -6.45
C LYS A 95 -12.22 9.25 -5.78
N ASP A 96 -12.23 8.03 -5.28
CA ASP A 96 -13.40 7.39 -4.71
C ASP A 96 -13.53 7.62 -3.20
N VAL A 97 -12.55 8.30 -2.58
CA VAL A 97 -12.60 8.70 -1.17
C VAL A 97 -13.52 9.91 -1.00
N PRO A 98 -14.58 9.82 -0.17
CA PRO A 98 -15.45 10.96 0.10
C PRO A 98 -14.65 12.12 0.68
N LYS A 99 -14.64 13.25 -0.02
CA LYS A 99 -14.04 14.48 0.52
C LYS A 99 -14.91 14.99 1.67
N PRO A 100 -14.33 15.35 2.83
CA PRO A 100 -15.09 16.01 3.87
C PRO A 100 -15.73 17.28 3.28
N PRO A 101 -16.97 17.62 3.67
CA PRO A 101 -17.57 18.87 3.22
C PRO A 101 -16.65 20.02 3.63
N GLY A 102 -16.23 20.82 2.65
CA GLY A 102 -15.35 21.96 2.89
C GLY A 102 -15.95 22.95 3.90
N PRO A 103 -15.11 23.80 4.53
CA PRO A 103 -15.60 24.84 5.42
C PRO A 103 -16.59 25.72 4.65
N ARG A 104 -17.81 25.84 5.18
CA ARG A 104 -18.82 26.78 4.70
C ARG A 104 -18.46 28.20 5.09
#